data_AF-A0A4R4LPV6-F1
#
_entry.id   AF-A0A4R4LPV6-F1
#
_cell.length_a   1.000
_cell.length_b   1.000
_cell.length_c   1.000
_cell.angle_alpha   90.00
_cell.angle_beta   90.00
_cell.angle_gamma   90.00
#
_symmetry.space_group_name_H-M   'P 1'
#
loop_
_entity.id
_entity.type
_entity.pdbx_description
1 polymer ?
#
loop_
_entity_poly.entity_id
_entity_poly.type
_entity_poly.pdbx_seq_one_letter_code
_entity_poly.pdbx_strand_id
1 'polypeptide(L)'
;MYCSTCGDERVFEQPPCPDGHGEECPERACVDCGSAVLVGAPPPALPPAPGRATTTAPEPMTAPAHGPATGRGTGRAASVRAVA
;
A
#
# COMPACT_ATOMS: atom_id res chain seq x y z
N MET A 1 25.31 12.21 0.41
CA MET A 1 23.89 12.58 0.14
C MET A 1 23.14 12.53 1.46
N TYR A 2 22.08 13.33 1.64
CA TYR A 2 21.31 13.30 2.88
C TYR A 2 20.36 12.10 2.92
N CYS A 3 20.35 11.35 4.03
CA CYS A 3 19.39 10.30 4.29
C CYS A 3 18.32 10.79 5.27
N SER A 4 17.08 10.95 4.81
CA SER A 4 15.97 11.41 5.65
C SER A 4 15.63 10.45 6.79
N THR A 5 15.95 9.16 6.63
CA THR A 5 15.69 8.13 7.64
C THR A 5 16.74 8.16 8.76
N CYS A 6 18.02 8.38 8.44
CA CYS A 6 19.08 8.52 9.44
C CYS A 6 19.12 9.93 10.05
N GLY A 7 18.74 10.95 9.28
CA GLY A 7 18.74 12.34 9.70
C GLY A 7 20.03 13.11 9.40
N ASP A 8 20.95 12.54 8.61
CA ASP A 8 22.28 13.10 8.34
C ASP A 8 22.86 12.66 6.98
N GLU A 9 24.07 13.10 6.65
CA GLU A 9 24.75 12.76 5.40
C GLU A 9 25.35 11.35 5.41
N ARG A 10 25.00 10.56 4.39
CA ARG A 10 25.40 9.15 4.25
C ARG A 10 26.01 8.82 2.90
N VAL A 11 26.72 7.70 2.89
CA VAL A 11 27.14 6.99 1.67
C VAL A 11 25.97 6.15 1.17
N PHE A 12 25.85 6.07 -0.15
CA PHE A 12 24.83 5.29 -0.81
C PHE A 12 25.46 4.39 -1.87
N GLU A 13 25.01 3.14 -1.94
CA GLU A 13 25.39 2.16 -2.93
C GLU A 13 24.25 1.90 -3.92
N GLN A 14 24.57 1.27 -5.05
CA GLN A 14 23.58 0.84 -6.03
C GLN A 14 23.37 -0.67 -5.88
N PRO A 15 22.26 -1.10 -5.25
CA PRO A 15 21.98 -2.53 -5.11
C PRO A 15 21.71 -3.18 -6.49
N PRO A 16 21.84 -4.51 -6.60
CA PRO A 16 21.41 -5.24 -7.79
C PRO A 16 19.96 -4.92 -8.14
N CYS A 17 19.74 -4.38 -9.34
CA CYS A 17 18.41 -3.98 -9.79
C CYS A 17 17.70 -5.14 -10.51
N PRO A 18 16.58 -5.67 -9.98
CA PRO A 18 15.84 -6.77 -10.62
C PRO A 18 15.15 -6.34 -11.92
N ASP A 19 14.91 -5.05 -12.12
CA ASP A 19 14.31 -4.49 -13.34
C ASP A 19 15.27 -4.47 -14.53
N GLY A 20 16.55 -4.86 -14.33
CA GLY A 20 17.51 -5.03 -15.42
C GLY A 20 18.22 -3.75 -15.88
N HIS A 21 18.19 -2.68 -15.08
CA HIS A 21 18.86 -1.41 -15.40
C HIS A 21 20.39 -1.45 -15.22
N GLY A 22 20.93 -2.50 -14.60
CA GLY A 22 22.38 -2.65 -14.39
C GLY A 22 22.99 -1.44 -13.66
N GLU A 23 24.09 -0.93 -14.20
CA GLU A 23 24.82 0.26 -13.71
C GLU A 23 24.07 1.58 -13.91
N GLU A 24 23.07 1.62 -14.79
CA GLU A 24 22.24 2.80 -15.05
C GLU A 24 21.01 2.87 -14.13
N CYS A 25 20.90 1.98 -13.12
CA CYS A 25 19.81 2.04 -12.17
C CYS A 25 19.85 3.37 -11.37
N PRO A 26 18.75 4.14 -11.38
CA PRO A 26 18.66 5.40 -10.64
C PRO A 26 18.52 5.17 -9.12
N GLU A 27 18.31 3.93 -8.68
CA GLU A 27 18.18 3.61 -7.26
C GLU A 27 19.55 3.65 -6.56
N ARG A 28 19.57 4.32 -5.39
CA ARG A 28 20.71 4.39 -4.48
C ARG A 28 20.21 4.07 -3.07
N ALA A 29 20.75 3.04 -2.43
CA ALA A 29 20.41 2.63 -1.07
C ALA A 29 21.46 3.12 -0.06
N CYS A 30 21.02 3.65 1.08
CA CYS A 30 21.91 4.04 2.16
C CYS A 30 22.61 2.81 2.73
N VAL A 31 23.96 2.83 2.82
CA VAL A 31 24.74 1.67 3.27
C VAL A 31 24.53 1.33 4.76
N ASP A 32 24.02 2.27 5.56
CA ASP A 32 23.76 2.06 6.99
C ASP A 32 22.35 1.53 7.26
N CYS A 33 21.32 2.12 6.66
CA CYS A 33 19.92 1.83 7.00
C CYS A 33 19.11 1.16 5.88
N GLY A 34 19.64 1.09 4.65
CA GLY A 34 18.99 0.48 3.49
C GLY A 34 17.91 1.33 2.82
N SER A 35 17.62 2.54 3.32
CA SER A 35 16.63 3.42 2.67
C SER A 35 17.09 3.85 1.27
N ALA A 36 16.21 3.68 0.28
CA ALA A 36 16.50 4.01 -1.11
C ALA A 36 16.08 5.44 -1.49
N VAL A 37 16.84 6.07 -2.39
CA VAL A 37 16.54 7.33 -3.06
C VAL A 37 16.76 7.19 -4.57
N LEU A 38 16.02 7.96 -5.37
CA LEU A 38 16.20 8.01 -6.83
C LEU A 38 17.11 9.18 -7.20
N VAL A 39 18.18 8.89 -7.94
CA VAL A 39 19.11 9.89 -8.49
C VAL A 39 19.04 9.93 -10.01
N GLY A 40 19.21 11.12 -10.58
CA GLY A 40 19.11 11.37 -12.02
C GLY A 40 17.84 12.11 -12.41
N ALA A 41 17.72 12.41 -13.71
CA ALA A 41 16.51 13.00 -14.26
C ALA A 41 15.46 11.89 -14.48
N PRO A 42 14.18 12.12 -14.14
CA PRO A 42 13.14 11.17 -14.52
C PRO A 42 13.10 11.06 -16.06
N PRO A 43 12.77 9.88 -16.61
CA PRO A 43 12.57 9.74 -18.05
C PRO A 43 11.49 10.73 -18.51
N PRO A 44 11.53 11.18 -19.76
CA PRO A 44 10.50 12.06 -20.29
C PRO A 44 9.13 11.41 -20.09
N ALA A 45 8.18 12.21 -19.61
CA ALA A 45 6.82 11.74 -19.45
C ALA A 45 6.29 11.25 -20.80
N LEU A 46 5.91 9.98 -20.88
CA LEU A 46 5.24 9.45 -22.05
C LEU A 46 3.90 10.17 -22.21
N PRO A 47 3.45 10.43 -23.45
CA PRO A 47 2.09 10.92 -23.66
C PRO A 47 1.10 9.94 -23.02
N PRO A 48 -0.04 10.41 -22.50
CA PRO A 48 -1.05 9.52 -21.97
C PRO A 48 -1.38 8.48 -23.04
N ALA A 49 -1.33 7.21 -22.68
CA ALA A 49 -1.75 6.15 -23.57
C ALA A 49 -3.17 6.49 -24.05
N PRO A 50 -3.49 6.33 -25.35
CA PRO A 50 -4.86 6.51 -25.82
C PRO A 50 -5.73 5.63 -24.94
N GLY A 51 -6.63 6.27 -24.17
CA GLY A 51 -7.37 5.60 -23.12
C GLY A 51 -7.97 4.35 -23.71
N ARG A 52 -7.54 3.18 -23.23
CA ARG A 52 -8.29 1.95 -23.50
C ARG A 52 -9.66 2.27 -22.97
N ALA A 53 -10.63 2.39 -23.88
CA ALA A 53 -12.01 2.60 -23.49
C ALA A 53 -12.32 1.47 -22.50
N THR A 54 -12.29 1.80 -21.21
CA THR A 54 -12.96 1.01 -20.23
C THR A 54 -14.41 1.16 -20.67
N THR A 55 -14.91 0.18 -21.41
CA THR A 55 -16.27 -0.25 -21.14
C THR A 55 -16.28 -0.55 -19.66
N THR A 56 -16.55 0.48 -18.87
CA THR A 56 -17.25 0.33 -17.60
C THR A 56 -18.50 -0.41 -18.01
N ALA A 57 -18.44 -1.74 -17.96
CA ALA A 57 -19.64 -2.52 -17.85
C ALA A 57 -20.41 -1.87 -16.70
N PRO A 58 -21.69 -1.54 -16.86
CA PRO A 58 -22.47 -1.05 -15.73
C PRO A 58 -22.30 -2.07 -14.61
N GLU A 59 -21.96 -1.56 -13.43
CA GLU A 59 -21.88 -2.36 -12.21
C GLU A 59 -23.09 -3.31 -12.16
N PRO A 60 -22.92 -4.61 -11.87
CA PRO A 60 -24.06 -5.46 -11.61
C PRO A 60 -24.77 -4.86 -10.39
N MET A 61 -25.89 -4.18 -10.65
CA MET A 61 -26.78 -3.65 -9.62
C MET A 61 -27.42 -4.86 -8.93
N THR A 62 -26.71 -5.46 -7.99
CA THR A 62 -27.29 -6.42 -7.06
C THR A 62 -26.48 -6.48 -5.77
N ALA A 63 -26.78 -5.54 -4.87
CA ALA A 63 -26.66 -5.74 -3.43
C ALA A 63 -27.72 -4.86 -2.74
N PRO A 64 -28.25 -5.21 -1.56
CA PRO A 64 -28.61 -6.53 -1.04
C PRO A 64 -30.09 -6.55 -0.55
N ALA A 65 -30.74 -7.73 -0.51
CA ALA A 65 -31.99 -7.87 0.24
C ALA A 65 -31.65 -8.17 1.71
N HIS A 66 -31.64 -7.13 2.54
CA HIS A 66 -31.74 -7.29 3.99
C HIS A 66 -33.15 -7.81 4.31
N GLY A 67 -33.25 -9.10 4.64
CA GLY A 67 -34.48 -9.71 5.13
C GLY A 67 -34.90 -9.14 6.48
N PRO A 68 -36.20 -9.11 6.82
CA PRO A 68 -36.65 -8.52 8.05
C PRO A 68 -36.22 -9.38 9.24
N ALA A 69 -35.76 -8.69 10.29
CA ALA A 69 -35.51 -9.26 11.59
C ALA A 69 -36.77 -9.91 12.15
N THR A 70 -36.77 -11.24 12.28
CA THR A 70 -37.75 -11.94 13.11
C THR A 70 -37.13 -12.15 14.49
N GLY A 71 -37.60 -11.35 15.44
CA GLY A 71 -37.24 -11.53 16.83
C GLY A 71 -37.69 -12.88 17.37
N ARG A 72 -36.86 -13.49 18.21
CA ARG A 72 -37.33 -14.44 19.23
C ARG A 72 -36.51 -14.22 20.49
N GLY A 73 -37.08 -13.44 21.41
CA GLY A 73 -36.62 -13.41 22.79
C GLY A 73 -36.87 -14.75 23.47
N THR A 74 -35.95 -15.17 24.33
CA THR A 74 -36.22 -15.94 25.56
C THR A 74 -35.13 -15.56 26.57
N GLY A 75 -35.55 -15.17 27.78
CA GLY A 75 -34.68 -14.58 28.79
C GLY A 75 -34.10 -15.57 29.81
N ARG A 76 -33.69 -14.97 30.95
CA ARG A 76 -33.10 -15.52 32.21
C ARG A 76 -31.60 -15.88 32.16
N ALA A 77 -30.79 -15.62 33.18
CA ALA A 77 -30.96 -14.92 34.46
C ALA A 77 -29.57 -14.45 34.96
N ALA A 78 -29.55 -13.36 35.75
CA ALA A 78 -28.37 -12.95 36.50
C ALA A 78 -28.03 -13.98 37.59
N SER A 79 -26.74 -14.26 37.77
CA SER A 79 -26.21 -14.79 39.03
C SER A 79 -24.90 -14.08 39.32
N VAL A 80 -24.96 -13.14 40.26
CA VAL A 80 -23.80 -12.58 40.95
C VAL A 80 -23.18 -13.67 41.82
N ARG A 81 -21.84 -13.76 41.81
CA ARG A 81 -21.11 -14.50 42.83
C ARG A 81 -20.17 -13.54 43.55
N ALA A 82 -20.37 -13.48 44.86
CA ALA A 82 -19.67 -12.61 45.79
C ALA A 82 -18.18 -12.99 45.94
N VAL A 83 -17.37 -11.98 46.26
CA VAL A 83 -15.97 -12.07 46.67
C VAL A 83 -15.94 -12.32 48.19
N ALA A 84 -15.08 -13.23 48.63
CA ALA A 84 -14.65 -13.37 50.02
C ALA A 84 -13.16 -13.02 50.10
#